data_AF-A0A3P6PU11-F1
#
_entry.id   AF-A0A3P6PU11-F1
#
_cell.length_a   1.000
_cell.length_b   1.000
_cell.length_c   1.000
_cell.angle_alpha   90.00
_cell.angle_beta   90.00
_cell.angle_gamma   90.00
#
_symmetry.space_group_name_H-M   'P 1'
#
loop_
_entity.id
_entity.type
_entity.pdbx_description
1 polymer ?
#
loop_
_entity_poly.entity_id
_entity_poly.type
_entity_poly.pdbx_seq_one_letter_code
_entity_poly.pdbx_strand_id
1 'polypeptide(L)'
;MLGRLCAPSCSFSTARVISRKLSVPAEKTLEAVATNVERDVPKTDISALKPRHRVIAAGGMPPLEFEWERQRSAQMERFGMYGLKSGVDPGICWPTVEVINRFELVSI
;
A
#
# COMPACT_ATOMS: atom_id res chain seq x y z
N MET A 1 10.72 -21.70 -41.55
CA MET A 1 10.35 -21.53 -40.13
C MET A 1 10.30 -20.04 -39.85
N LEU A 2 9.11 -19.47 -39.66
CA LEU A 2 8.91 -18.05 -39.36
C LEU A 2 8.10 -17.96 -38.07
N GLY A 3 8.75 -17.46 -37.02
CA GLY A 3 8.20 -17.37 -35.67
C GLY A 3 7.08 -16.34 -35.58
N ARG A 4 6.00 -16.72 -34.88
CA ARG A 4 4.90 -15.81 -34.52
C ARG A 4 5.33 -14.97 -33.32
N LEU A 5 5.52 -13.67 -33.55
CA LEU A 5 5.62 -12.67 -32.50
C LEU A 5 4.19 -12.33 -32.05
N CYS A 6 3.78 -12.79 -30.87
CA CYS A 6 2.58 -12.28 -30.21
C CYS A 6 2.94 -11.03 -29.42
N ALA A 7 2.48 -9.87 -29.89
CA ALA A 7 2.49 -8.63 -29.10
C ALA A 7 1.17 -8.55 -28.27
N PRO A 8 1.20 -8.07 -27.02
CA PRO A 8 -0.01 -7.83 -26.26
C PRO A 8 -0.75 -6.60 -26.82
N SER A 9 -2.00 -6.79 -27.24
CA SER A 9 -2.89 -5.72 -27.64
C SER A 9 -3.38 -4.95 -26.41
N CYS A 10 -2.78 -3.81 -26.12
CA CYS A 10 -3.28 -2.86 -25.13
C CYS A 10 -4.42 -2.04 -25.77
N SER A 11 -5.67 -2.43 -25.56
CA SER A 11 -6.83 -1.63 -25.98
C SER A 11 -7.00 -0.43 -25.06
N PHE A 12 -6.52 0.75 -25.46
CA PHE A 12 -6.76 2.00 -24.76
C PHE A 12 -8.01 2.66 -25.36
N SER A 13 -9.18 2.43 -24.75
CA SER A 13 -10.40 3.16 -25.10
C SER A 13 -10.39 4.54 -24.43
N THR A 14 -10.19 5.58 -25.24
CA THR A 14 -10.36 6.98 -24.83
C THR A 14 -11.85 7.33 -24.77
N ALA A 15 -12.41 7.45 -23.56
CA ALA A 15 -13.72 8.06 -23.37
C ALA A 15 -13.55 9.54 -23.02
N ARG A 16 -13.85 10.44 -23.97
CA ARG A 16 -13.97 11.88 -23.71
C ARG A 16 -15.28 12.18 -22.97
N VAL A 17 -15.11 12.76 -21.78
CA VAL A 17 -15.82 13.89 -21.17
C VAL A 17 -17.30 14.11 -21.54
N ILE A 18 -18.18 13.99 -20.54
CA ILE A 18 -19.37 14.85 -20.38
C ILE A 18 -19.29 15.51 -19.01
N SER A 19 -19.23 16.84 -19.02
CA SER A 19 -19.34 17.72 -17.86
C SER A 19 -20.82 18.08 -17.60
N ARG A 20 -21.10 18.52 -16.36
CA ARG A 20 -22.38 19.02 -15.79
C ARG A 20 -23.19 17.91 -15.08
N LYS A 21 -23.61 18.01 -13.80
CA LYS A 21 -23.77 19.12 -12.87
C LYS A 21 -23.55 18.65 -11.41
N LEU A 22 -23.15 19.58 -10.55
CA LEU A 22 -23.27 19.48 -9.10
C LEU A 22 -24.73 19.24 -8.70
N SER A 23 -24.98 18.16 -7.97
CA SER A 23 -26.12 18.03 -7.08
C SER A 23 -25.75 17.05 -5.96
N VAL A 24 -25.56 17.56 -4.76
CA VAL A 24 -25.53 16.74 -3.54
C VAL A 24 -26.96 16.27 -3.26
N PRO A 25 -27.16 14.98 -2.98
CA PRO A 25 -28.03 14.67 -1.86
C PRO A 25 -27.56 13.48 -1.00
N ALA A 26 -27.94 13.58 0.27
CA ALA A 26 -28.12 12.51 1.25
C ALA A 26 -26.86 11.85 1.81
N GLU A 27 -26.56 12.21 3.06
CA GLU A 27 -25.86 11.35 4.00
C GLU A 27 -26.53 9.97 4.02
N LYS A 28 -25.88 8.99 3.39
CA LYS A 28 -26.12 7.59 3.68
C LYS A 28 -24.94 7.10 4.48
N THR A 29 -25.18 6.85 5.76
CA THR A 29 -24.39 5.98 6.61
C THR A 29 -24.12 4.68 5.86
N LEU A 30 -22.95 4.58 5.24
CA LEU A 30 -22.44 3.34 4.70
C LEU A 30 -21.99 2.50 5.88
N GLU A 31 -22.91 1.70 6.41
CA GLU A 31 -22.54 0.56 7.24
C GLU A 31 -21.71 -0.37 6.36
N ALA A 32 -20.40 -0.33 6.58
CA ALA A 32 -19.45 -1.22 5.93
C ALA A 32 -19.76 -2.64 6.41
N VAL A 33 -20.55 -3.37 5.62
CA VAL A 33 -20.75 -4.81 5.79
C VAL A 33 -19.39 -5.46 5.54
N ALA A 34 -18.68 -5.74 6.62
CA ALA A 34 -17.48 -6.56 6.61
C ALA A 34 -17.89 -8.00 6.24
N THR A 35 -18.00 -8.27 4.94
CA THR A 35 -18.05 -9.64 4.44
C THR A 35 -16.67 -10.25 4.68
N ASN A 36 -16.54 -10.98 5.79
CA ASN A 36 -15.45 -11.92 6.00
C ASN A 36 -15.62 -13.05 4.98
N VAL A 37 -15.17 -12.80 3.76
CA VAL A 37 -14.97 -13.85 2.77
C VAL A 37 -13.76 -14.63 3.26
N GLU A 38 -13.98 -15.67 4.07
CA GLU A 38 -12.98 -16.71 4.28
C GLU A 38 -12.74 -17.35 2.92
N ARG A 39 -11.74 -16.82 2.21
CA ARG A 39 -11.21 -17.48 1.03
C ARG A 39 -10.45 -18.68 1.56
N ASP A 40 -10.91 -19.88 1.24
CA ASP A 40 -10.13 -21.11 1.40
C ASP A 40 -8.88 -21.01 0.51
N VAL A 41 -7.85 -20.35 1.02
CA VAL A 41 -6.56 -20.25 0.36
C VAL A 41 -5.90 -21.62 0.49
N PRO A 42 -5.47 -22.25 -0.62
CA PRO A 42 -4.75 -23.51 -0.54
C PRO A 42 -3.55 -23.35 0.39
N LYS A 43 -3.53 -24.16 1.46
CA LYS A 43 -2.47 -24.13 2.49
C LYS A 43 -1.17 -24.59 1.86
N THR A 44 -0.31 -23.64 1.51
CA THR A 44 1.06 -23.92 1.09
C THR A 44 1.88 -24.36 2.29
N ASP A 45 2.76 -25.34 2.11
CA ASP A 45 3.70 -25.73 3.17
C ASP A 45 4.73 -24.62 3.38
N ILE A 46 4.63 -23.93 4.51
CA ILE A 46 5.53 -22.85 4.92
C ILE A 46 6.63 -23.31 5.88
N SER A 47 6.76 -24.62 6.13
CA SER A 47 7.74 -25.17 7.09
C SER A 47 9.19 -24.86 6.71
N ALA A 48 9.52 -24.78 5.41
CA ALA A 48 10.87 -24.46 4.95
C ALA A 48 11.22 -22.95 5.06
N LEU A 49 10.24 -22.08 5.32
CA LEU A 49 10.48 -20.64 5.43
C LEU A 49 11.16 -20.27 6.76
N LYS A 50 11.99 -19.23 6.72
CA LYS A 50 12.54 -18.60 7.94
C LYS A 50 11.40 -18.12 8.86
N PRO A 51 11.60 -18.10 10.19
CA PRO A 51 10.56 -17.71 11.15
C PRO A 51 9.84 -16.41 10.78
N ARG A 52 10.59 -15.37 10.43
CA ARG A 52 10.04 -14.08 9.96
C ARG A 52 9.13 -14.19 8.74
N HIS A 53 9.51 -14.99 7.74
CA HIS A 53 8.70 -15.18 6.54
C HIS A 53 7.44 -16.00 6.81
N ARG A 54 7.46 -16.92 7.79
CA ARG A 54 6.25 -17.63 8.23
C ARG A 54 5.21 -16.66 8.79
N VAL A 55 5.65 -15.67 9.58
CA VAL A 55 4.76 -14.62 10.11
C VAL A 55 4.11 -13.82 8.97
N ILE A 56 4.91 -13.42 7.97
CA ILE A 56 4.39 -12.68 6.81
C ILE A 56 3.41 -13.54 6.00
N ALA A 57 3.74 -14.81 5.74
CA ALA A 57 2.88 -15.73 5.01
C ALA A 57 1.55 -16.00 5.74
N ALA A 58 1.56 -15.98 7.07
CA ALA A 58 0.35 -16.06 7.90
C ALA A 58 -0.44 -14.74 7.95
N GLY A 59 0.01 -13.68 7.27
CA GLY A 59 -0.60 -12.35 7.30
C GLY A 59 -0.32 -11.56 8.58
N GLY A 60 0.65 -12.01 9.38
CA GLY A 60 1.09 -11.36 10.61
C GLY A 60 2.09 -10.22 10.37
N MET A 61 2.39 -9.50 11.45
CA MET A 61 3.35 -8.39 11.44
C MET A 61 4.77 -8.91 11.65
N PRO A 62 5.72 -8.65 10.74
CA PRO A 62 7.11 -9.05 10.96
C PRO A 62 7.66 -8.37 12.23
N PRO A 63 8.49 -9.05 13.04
CA PRO A 63 9.16 -8.44 14.19
C PRO A 63 10.21 -7.40 13.73
N LEU A 64 10.54 -6.45 14.61
CA LEU A 64 11.65 -5.52 14.43
C LEU A 64 12.91 -6.16 15.04
N GLU A 65 13.76 -6.74 14.19
CA GLU A 65 14.98 -7.44 14.59
C GLU A 65 16.23 -6.59 14.38
N PHE A 66 16.22 -5.71 13.39
CA PHE A 66 17.41 -4.93 13.02
C PHE A 66 17.25 -3.44 13.35
N GLU A 67 18.38 -2.77 13.60
CA GLU A 67 18.38 -1.33 13.90
C GLU A 67 17.90 -0.47 12.73
N TRP A 68 18.26 -0.84 11.50
CA TRP A 68 17.83 -0.11 10.30
C TRP A 68 16.31 -0.09 10.15
N GLU A 69 15.60 -1.10 10.68
CA GLU A 69 14.14 -1.16 10.65
C GLU A 69 13.50 -0.09 11.52
N ARG A 70 14.24 0.46 12.49
CA ARG A 70 13.80 1.57 13.35
C ARG A 70 14.04 2.93 12.68
N GLN A 71 14.79 2.98 11.59
CA GLN A 71 15.01 4.22 10.86
C GLN A 71 13.72 4.71 10.19
N ARG A 72 13.62 6.02 10.03
CA ARG A 72 12.46 6.71 9.49
C ARG A 72 11.99 6.13 8.14
N SER A 73 12.92 5.87 7.22
CA SER A 73 12.64 5.33 5.90
C SER A 73 11.98 3.94 5.96
N ALA A 74 12.51 3.03 6.78
CA ALA A 74 11.97 1.69 6.94
C ALA A 74 10.59 1.70 7.61
N GLN A 75 10.37 2.61 8.56
CA GLN A 75 9.06 2.80 9.20
C GLN A 75 8.02 3.34 8.22
N MET A 76 8.40 4.26 7.32
CA MET A 76 7.53 4.73 6.24
C MET A 76 7.16 3.60 5.27
N GLU A 77 8.12 2.77 4.87
CA GLU A 77 7.85 1.60 4.01
C GLU A 77 6.90 0.60 4.70
N ARG A 78 7.14 0.33 5.98
CA ARG A 78 6.27 -0.52 6.80
C ARG A 78 4.85 0.02 6.88
N PHE A 79 4.70 1.33 7.09
CA PHE A 79 3.38 1.98 7.07
C PHE A 79 2.73 1.87 5.69
N GLY A 80 3.48 2.03 4.60
CA GLY A 80 2.97 1.85 3.24
C GLY A 80 2.48 0.42 2.96
N MET A 81 3.19 -0.59 3.48
CA MET A 81 2.86 -2.00 3.26
C MET A 81 1.69 -2.50 4.12
N TYR A 82 1.67 -2.12 5.40
CA TYR A 82 0.75 -2.67 6.40
C TYR A 82 -0.30 -1.66 6.89
N GLY A 83 -0.21 -0.40 6.49
CA GLY A 83 -1.10 0.68 6.93
C GLY A 83 -1.06 0.87 8.45
N LEU A 84 -2.22 1.17 9.04
CA LEU A 84 -2.37 1.36 10.48
C LEU A 84 -2.08 0.11 11.31
N LYS A 85 -2.16 -1.09 10.72
CA LYS A 85 -1.79 -2.35 11.41
C LYS A 85 -0.31 -2.42 11.76
N SER A 86 0.52 -1.59 11.13
CA SER A 86 1.96 -1.49 11.39
C SER A 86 2.31 -0.96 12.78
N GLY A 87 1.38 -0.24 13.43
CA GLY A 87 1.64 0.49 14.68
C GLY A 87 2.54 1.71 14.51
N VAL A 88 2.82 2.13 13.28
CA VAL A 88 3.63 3.31 12.98
C VAL A 88 2.77 4.56 13.04
N ASP A 89 3.26 5.61 13.70
CA ASP A 89 2.62 6.92 13.71
C ASP A 89 2.61 7.53 12.29
N PRO A 90 1.44 7.84 11.71
CA PRO A 90 1.34 8.47 10.39
C PRO A 90 2.09 9.81 10.27
N GLY A 91 2.33 10.51 11.39
CA GLY A 91 3.12 11.74 11.42
C GLY A 91 4.53 11.57 10.84
N ILE A 92 5.09 10.35 10.89
CA ILE A 92 6.43 10.06 10.37
C ILE A 92 6.53 10.19 8.84
N CYS A 93 5.40 10.12 8.13
CA CYS A 93 5.36 10.25 6.69
C CYS A 93 5.55 11.70 6.22
N TRP A 94 5.35 12.67 7.11
CA TRP A 94 5.42 14.10 6.78
C TRP A 94 6.73 14.73 7.23
N PRO A 95 7.39 15.55 6.41
CA PRO A 95 8.63 16.21 6.79
C PRO A 95 8.43 17.06 8.04
N THR A 96 9.45 17.10 8.90
CA THR A 96 9.42 17.99 10.07
C THR A 96 9.63 19.44 9.64
N VAL A 97 9.18 20.38 10.48
CA VAL A 97 9.29 21.83 10.22
C VAL A 97 10.73 22.23 9.91
N GLU A 98 11.71 21.67 10.61
CA GLU A 98 13.13 21.94 10.37
C GLU A 98 13.59 21.54 8.96
N VAL A 99 13.10 20.40 8.46
CA VAL A 99 13.41 19.90 7.13
C VAL A 99 12.75 20.79 6.07
N ILE A 100 11.50 21.21 6.31
CA ILE A 100 10.77 22.13 5.42
C ILE A 100 11.54 23.44 5.27
N ASN A 101 11.90 24.08 6.39
CA ASN A 101 12.64 25.34 6.38
C ASN A 101 13.99 25.24 5.63
N ARG A 102 14.67 24.09 5.74
CA ARG A 102 15.92 23.86 5.00
C ARG A 102 15.70 23.87 3.48
N PHE A 103 14.61 23.27 3.00
CA PHE A 103 14.33 23.23 1.55
C PHE A 103 13.90 24.59 1.01
N GLU A 104 13.16 25.39 1.78
CA GLU A 104 12.77 26.74 1.37
C GLU A 104 13.97 27.67 1.17
N LEU A 105 15.01 27.55 2.02
CA LEU A 105 16.22 28.37 1.92
C LEU A 105 17.13 28.03 0.73
N VAL A 106 16.99 26.84 0.14
CA VAL A 106 17.78 26.41 -1.05
C VAL A 106 17.12 26.85 -2.36
N SER A 107 15.87 27.33 -2.29
CA SER A 107 15.04 27.63 -3.46
C SER A 107 15.03 29.11 -3.88
N ILE A 108 15.83 29.97 -3.22
CA ILE A 108 15.99 31.41 -3.45
C ILE A 108 17.41 31.68 -3.94
#